data_AF-A0A1A8G7K0-F1
#
_entry.id   AF-A0A1A8G7K0-F1
#
_cell.length_a   1.000
_cell.length_b   1.000
_cell.length_c   1.000
_cell.angle_alpha   90.00
_cell.angle_beta   90.00
_cell.angle_gamma   90.00
#
_symmetry.space_group_name_H-M   'P 1'
#
loop_
_entity.id
_entity.type
_entity.pdbx_description
1 polymer ?
#
loop_
_entity_poly.entity_id
_entity_poly.type
_entity_poly.pdbx_seq_one_letter_code
_entity_poly.pdbx_strand_id
1 'polypeptide(L)'
;GTWLEGACEPVTCDPPPNIFHGSYYCTDGFRFDSVCRLNCSDSVGIPAVAAARGSVHTGLGSNVIRCRKDGNWTGSFRLCPDSKGQCSLPQNLHYSLQYSCKRGHGIGEECELSCREGNNEVVILPSNMTAKSVYKEHWRNPQKIKNIVCTMKLKWYPSPELLHCIKGCENFMGDNYCDAINNRAFCNYDGGDCCQSTVKTKKVIPFPTACDTRNECSCRDPNAIENRNEEHVHSLG
;
A
#
# COMPACT_ATOMS: atom_id res chain seq x y z
N GLY A 1 12.67 22.35 -30.67
CA GLY A 1 12.07 21.32 -29.82
C GLY A 1 13.17 20.67 -29.01
N THR A 2 12.98 20.54 -27.71
CA THR A 2 13.89 19.83 -26.81
C THR A 2 13.45 18.38 -26.71
N TRP A 3 14.39 17.46 -26.92
CA TRP A 3 14.16 16.04 -26.68
C TRP A 3 14.29 15.79 -25.18
N LEU A 4 13.26 15.22 -24.57
CA LEU A 4 13.35 14.66 -23.22
C LEU A 4 13.91 13.23 -23.36
N GLU A 5 14.84 12.85 -22.49
CA GLU A 5 15.30 11.46 -22.42
C GLU A 5 14.12 10.54 -22.11
N GLY A 6 13.82 9.62 -23.03
CA GLY A 6 12.80 8.61 -22.81
C GLY A 6 13.33 7.52 -21.88
N ALA A 7 12.63 7.27 -20.76
CA ALA A 7 12.92 6.14 -19.89
C ALA A 7 12.08 4.91 -20.32
N CYS A 8 12.69 3.73 -20.35
CA CYS A 8 11.97 2.47 -20.52
C CYS A 8 11.50 1.96 -19.15
N GLU A 9 10.21 2.10 -18.85
CA GLU A 9 9.63 1.48 -17.65
C GLU A 9 9.27 0.02 -17.93
N PRO A 10 9.68 -0.92 -17.06
CA PRO A 10 9.35 -2.33 -17.25
C PRO A 10 7.85 -2.54 -17.10
N VAL A 11 7.24 -3.27 -18.04
CA VAL A 11 5.85 -3.68 -17.93
C VAL A 11 5.69 -4.61 -16.73
N THR A 12 4.77 -4.26 -15.83
CA THR A 12 4.38 -5.06 -14.68
C THR A 12 2.87 -5.25 -14.64
N CYS A 13 2.43 -6.39 -14.12
CA CYS A 13 1.03 -6.67 -13.85
C CYS A 13 0.68 -6.39 -12.38
N ASP A 14 -0.59 -6.12 -12.09
CA ASP A 14 -1.05 -5.92 -10.72
C ASP A 14 -0.88 -7.18 -9.86
N PRO A 15 -0.62 -7.06 -8.55
CA PRO A 15 -0.59 -8.21 -7.65
C PRO A 15 -1.92 -8.98 -7.68
N PRO A 16 -1.91 -10.33 -7.69
CA PRO A 16 -3.12 -11.13 -7.54
C PRO A 16 -3.93 -10.76 -6.28
N PRO A 17 -5.26 -10.97 -6.27
CA PRO A 17 -6.11 -10.60 -5.14
C PRO A 17 -5.63 -11.17 -3.81
N ASN A 18 -5.78 -10.39 -2.74
CA ASN A 18 -5.24 -10.69 -1.41
C ASN A 18 -5.73 -12.03 -0.82
N ILE A 19 -6.89 -12.55 -1.24
CA ILE A 19 -7.36 -13.90 -0.88
C ILE A 19 -6.32 -14.99 -1.22
N PHE A 20 -5.49 -14.79 -2.25
CA PHE A 20 -4.44 -15.72 -2.66
C PHE A 20 -3.08 -15.39 -2.05
N HIS A 21 -2.98 -14.39 -1.16
CA HIS A 21 -1.70 -13.98 -0.61
C HIS A 21 -0.96 -15.16 0.06
N GLY A 22 0.30 -15.33 -0.30
CA GLY A 22 1.16 -16.41 0.16
C GLY A 22 0.81 -17.81 -0.38
N SER A 23 -0.21 -17.94 -1.23
CA SER A 23 -0.66 -19.23 -1.78
C SER A 23 -0.24 -19.49 -3.22
N TYR A 24 0.49 -18.57 -3.84
CA TYR A 24 1.07 -18.73 -5.16
C TYR A 24 2.57 -18.39 -5.13
N TYR A 25 3.29 -18.81 -6.15
CA TYR A 25 4.64 -18.34 -6.44
C TYR A 25 4.72 -17.83 -7.88
N CYS A 26 5.57 -16.84 -8.13
CA CYS A 26 5.83 -16.30 -9.46
C CYS A 26 7.31 -16.45 -9.81
N THR A 27 7.61 -16.62 -11.10
CA THR A 27 9.00 -16.82 -11.55
C THR A 27 9.85 -15.55 -11.48
N ASP A 28 9.26 -14.37 -11.70
CA ASP A 28 9.96 -13.06 -11.59
C ASP A 28 8.99 -11.97 -11.12
N GLY A 29 8.50 -12.10 -9.89
CA GLY A 29 7.51 -11.18 -9.32
C GLY A 29 6.31 -10.99 -10.25
N PHE A 30 5.95 -9.74 -10.52
CA PHE A 30 4.86 -9.39 -11.43
C PHE A 30 5.33 -8.76 -12.74
N ARG A 31 6.61 -8.95 -13.11
CA ARG A 31 7.15 -8.40 -14.36
C ARG A 31 6.61 -9.11 -15.58
N PHE A 32 6.77 -8.48 -16.75
CA PHE A 32 6.48 -9.06 -18.05
C PHE A 32 7.00 -10.50 -18.18
N ASP A 33 6.16 -11.37 -18.73
CA ASP A 33 6.38 -12.81 -18.95
C ASP A 33 6.54 -13.65 -17.68
N SER A 34 6.47 -13.06 -16.48
CA SER A 34 6.42 -13.79 -15.21
C SER A 34 5.22 -14.73 -15.20
N VAL A 35 5.46 -15.98 -14.79
CA VAL A 35 4.44 -17.03 -14.66
C VAL A 35 4.17 -17.28 -13.19
N CYS A 36 2.96 -16.97 -12.73
CA CYS A 36 2.52 -17.25 -11.38
C CYS A 36 1.68 -18.53 -11.34
N ARG A 37 1.97 -19.41 -10.37
CA ARG A 37 1.25 -20.66 -10.13
C ARG A 37 0.67 -20.69 -8.73
N LEU A 38 -0.62 -20.99 -8.65
CA LEU A 38 -1.33 -21.21 -7.40
C LEU A 38 -0.98 -22.60 -6.86
N ASN A 39 -0.59 -22.65 -5.59
CA ASN A 39 -0.30 -23.89 -4.88
C ASN A 39 -1.60 -24.45 -4.32
N CYS A 40 -2.28 -25.28 -5.11
CA CYS A 40 -3.30 -26.17 -4.57
C CYS A 40 -2.60 -27.40 -4.00
N SER A 41 -3.03 -27.87 -2.82
CA SER A 41 -2.66 -29.22 -2.39
C SER A 41 -3.24 -30.18 -3.41
N ASP A 42 -2.40 -30.76 -4.25
CA ASP A 42 -2.83 -31.75 -5.22
C ASP A 42 -3.49 -32.89 -4.44
N SER A 43 -4.81 -33.03 -4.58
CA SER A 43 -5.45 -34.31 -4.32
C SER A 43 -4.79 -35.30 -5.28
N VAL A 44 -3.90 -36.11 -4.72
CA VAL A 44 -3.31 -37.34 -5.24
C VAL A 44 -3.80 -37.70 -6.65
N GLY A 45 -2.96 -37.43 -7.66
CA GLY A 45 -2.87 -38.27 -8.86
C GLY A 45 -3.79 -37.98 -10.05
N ILE A 46 -3.86 -36.75 -10.55
CA ILE A 46 -4.09 -36.57 -11.99
C ILE A 46 -2.79 -36.12 -12.67
N PRO A 47 -2.16 -36.98 -13.50
CA PRO A 47 -0.89 -36.65 -14.11
C PRO A 47 -1.05 -35.42 -15.03
N ALA A 48 -0.05 -34.53 -14.96
CA ALA A 48 0.06 -33.25 -15.66
C ALA A 48 0.17 -33.35 -17.20
N VAL A 49 -0.51 -34.32 -17.81
CA VAL A 49 -0.56 -34.57 -19.26
C VAL A 49 -1.94 -34.36 -19.88
N ALA A 50 -2.97 -34.00 -19.09
CA ALA A 50 -4.30 -33.68 -19.63
C ALA A 50 -4.58 -32.17 -19.82
N ALA A 51 -3.73 -31.26 -19.31
CA ALA A 51 -3.96 -29.81 -19.42
C ALA A 51 -3.45 -29.19 -20.75
N ALA A 52 -2.85 -29.99 -21.64
CA ALA A 52 -2.26 -29.51 -22.90
C ALA A 52 -3.05 -29.90 -24.16
N ARG A 53 -4.31 -30.32 -24.04
CA ARG A 53 -5.18 -30.56 -25.20
C ARG A 53 -6.52 -29.85 -25.06
N GLY A 54 -6.56 -28.65 -25.64
CA GLY A 54 -7.78 -28.05 -26.19
C GLY A 54 -8.86 -27.67 -25.18
N SER A 55 -8.82 -26.42 -24.72
CA SER A 55 -10.06 -25.69 -24.48
C SER A 55 -9.87 -24.23 -24.87
N VAL A 56 -10.15 -23.96 -26.14
CA VAL A 56 -10.55 -22.63 -26.62
C VAL A 56 -11.96 -22.41 -26.09
N HIS A 57 -12.08 -21.82 -24.89
CA HIS A 57 -13.33 -21.21 -24.41
C HIS A 57 -13.01 -20.15 -23.35
N THR A 58 -13.15 -18.89 -23.77
CA THR A 58 -13.68 -17.76 -22.99
C THR A 58 -13.80 -17.92 -21.45
N GLY A 59 -12.97 -17.20 -20.71
CA GLY A 59 -13.32 -16.73 -19.35
C GLY A 59 -13.32 -17.74 -18.19
N LEU A 60 -12.53 -18.83 -18.26
CA LEU A 60 -12.45 -19.81 -17.15
C LEU A 60 -11.10 -19.72 -16.42
N GLY A 61 -11.14 -19.46 -15.11
CA GLY A 61 -9.95 -19.21 -14.29
C GLY A 61 -9.00 -20.40 -14.19
N SER A 62 -7.72 -20.11 -14.00
CA SER A 62 -6.58 -21.01 -14.16
C SER A 62 -5.72 -21.00 -12.91
N ASN A 63 -5.11 -22.13 -12.55
CA ASN A 63 -4.09 -22.19 -11.50
C ASN A 63 -2.74 -21.58 -11.96
N VAL A 64 -2.63 -21.21 -13.24
CA VAL A 64 -1.44 -20.59 -13.83
C VAL A 64 -1.83 -19.33 -14.60
N ILE A 65 -1.18 -18.22 -14.28
CA ILE A 65 -1.35 -16.94 -14.97
C ILE A 65 0.02 -16.42 -15.43
N ARG A 66 0.05 -15.72 -16.56
CA ARG A 66 1.27 -15.10 -17.13
C ARG A 66 1.06 -13.60 -17.33
N CYS A 67 2.06 -12.80 -16.98
CA CYS A 67 2.00 -11.36 -17.20
C CYS A 67 2.30 -11.03 -18.67
N ARG A 68 1.39 -10.30 -19.33
CA ARG A 68 1.48 -9.97 -20.75
C ARG A 68 2.06 -8.56 -20.98
N LYS A 69 2.33 -8.26 -22.26
CA LYS A 69 2.86 -6.95 -22.70
C LYS A 69 1.91 -5.78 -22.44
N ASP A 70 0.61 -6.04 -22.27
CA ASP A 70 -0.41 -5.04 -21.95
C ASP A 70 -0.54 -4.76 -20.45
N GLY A 71 0.34 -5.32 -19.60
CA GLY A 71 0.28 -5.16 -18.14
C GLY A 71 -0.83 -5.98 -17.47
N ASN A 72 -1.48 -6.88 -18.21
CA ASN A 72 -2.57 -7.72 -17.70
C ASN A 72 -2.16 -9.20 -17.61
N TRP A 73 -2.79 -9.91 -16.69
CA TRP A 73 -2.65 -11.37 -16.58
C TRP A 73 -3.42 -12.11 -17.67
N THR A 74 -2.90 -13.26 -18.13
CA THR A 74 -3.61 -14.21 -19.01
C THR A 74 -4.93 -14.73 -18.45
N GLY A 75 -5.15 -14.62 -17.15
CA GLY A 75 -6.38 -14.99 -16.48
C GLY A 75 -6.34 -14.61 -15.01
N SER A 76 -7.22 -15.22 -14.23
CA SER A 76 -7.29 -15.04 -12.78
C SER A 76 -7.25 -16.40 -12.06
N PHE A 77 -6.72 -16.39 -10.84
CA PHE A 77 -6.77 -17.55 -9.97
C PHE A 77 -8.20 -17.85 -9.53
N ARG A 78 -8.45 -19.14 -9.26
CA ARG A 78 -9.66 -19.62 -8.61
C ARG A 78 -9.30 -20.29 -7.30
N LEU A 79 -10.25 -20.30 -6.37
CA LEU A 79 -10.11 -21.09 -5.15
C LEU A 79 -9.93 -22.57 -5.52
N CYS A 80 -8.99 -23.23 -4.84
CA CYS A 80 -8.77 -24.66 -5.01
C CYS A 80 -10.03 -25.44 -4.58
N PRO A 81 -10.39 -26.55 -5.23
CA PRO A 81 -11.59 -27.33 -4.89
C PRO A 81 -11.65 -27.75 -3.41
N ASP A 82 -10.48 -28.03 -2.82
CA ASP A 82 -10.32 -28.47 -1.44
C ASP A 82 -10.15 -27.31 -0.44
N SER A 83 -10.18 -26.05 -0.89
CA SER A 83 -10.06 -24.92 0.02
C SER A 83 -11.35 -24.76 0.83
N LYS A 84 -11.31 -25.24 2.07
CA LYS A 84 -12.41 -25.18 3.04
C LYS A 84 -11.88 -24.69 4.39
N GLY A 85 -12.78 -24.11 5.17
CA GLY A 85 -12.48 -23.62 6.51
C GLY A 85 -12.61 -22.11 6.64
N GLN A 86 -12.17 -21.61 7.78
CA GLN A 86 -12.22 -20.20 8.16
C GLN A 86 -10.96 -19.85 8.92
N CYS A 87 -10.57 -18.58 8.86
CA CYS A 87 -9.50 -18.08 9.70
C CYS A 87 -9.93 -18.14 11.17
N SER A 88 -8.96 -18.41 12.05
CA SER A 88 -9.17 -18.17 13.48
C SER A 88 -9.48 -16.69 13.72
N LEU A 89 -10.06 -16.37 14.88
CA LEU A 89 -10.20 -14.98 15.29
C LEU A 89 -8.84 -14.26 15.17
N PRO A 90 -8.80 -13.02 14.68
CA PRO A 90 -7.55 -12.24 14.63
C PRO A 90 -6.88 -12.21 16.02
N GLN A 91 -5.67 -12.77 16.10
CA GLN A 91 -4.83 -12.82 17.30
C GLN A 91 -3.64 -11.86 17.16
N ASN A 92 -2.96 -11.55 18.27
CA ASN A 92 -1.78 -10.69 18.31
C ASN A 92 -2.00 -9.25 17.81
N LEU A 93 -3.23 -8.73 17.93
CA LEU A 93 -3.50 -7.32 17.65
C LEU A 93 -2.95 -6.44 18.77
N HIS A 94 -2.35 -5.32 18.37
CA HIS A 94 -2.02 -4.26 19.29
C HIS A 94 -3.30 -3.74 20.00
N TYR A 95 -3.21 -3.41 21.29
CA TYR A 95 -4.38 -3.03 22.10
C TYR A 95 -5.12 -1.79 21.58
N SER A 96 -4.46 -0.92 20.82
CA SER A 96 -5.05 0.28 20.22
C SER A 96 -5.96 -0.01 19.02
N LEU A 97 -5.95 -1.24 18.51
CA LEU A 97 -6.73 -1.67 17.36
C LEU A 97 -8.06 -2.30 17.79
N GLN A 98 -9.04 -2.16 16.91
CA GLN A 98 -10.31 -2.84 16.92
C GLN A 98 -10.58 -3.40 15.52
N TYR A 99 -11.45 -4.41 15.45
CA TYR A 99 -11.88 -4.97 14.18
C TYR A 99 -13.35 -5.38 14.23
N SER A 100 -13.99 -5.41 13.06
CA SER A 100 -15.37 -5.84 12.89
C SER A 100 -15.52 -6.72 11.65
N CYS A 101 -15.94 -7.97 11.85
CA CYS A 101 -16.10 -8.96 10.79
C CYS A 101 -17.58 -9.25 10.55
N LYS A 102 -18.29 -8.38 9.81
CA LYS A 102 -19.75 -8.46 9.64
C LYS A 102 -20.22 -9.74 8.92
N ARG A 103 -19.37 -10.29 8.05
CA ARG A 103 -19.65 -11.48 7.23
C ARG A 103 -18.96 -12.75 7.73
N GLY A 104 -18.36 -12.71 8.92
CA GLY A 104 -17.62 -13.84 9.50
C GLY A 104 -16.15 -13.90 9.08
N HIS A 105 -15.57 -15.10 9.13
CA HIS A 105 -14.11 -15.31 8.99
C HIS A 105 -13.77 -16.34 7.89
N GLY A 106 -14.71 -16.63 6.99
CA GLY A 106 -14.50 -17.55 5.88
C GLY A 106 -13.43 -17.06 4.90
N ILE A 107 -12.90 -17.96 4.07
CA ILE A 107 -11.93 -17.62 3.03
C ILE A 107 -12.50 -16.50 2.13
N GLY A 108 -11.75 -15.42 1.95
CA GLY A 108 -12.15 -14.23 1.19
C GLY A 108 -12.94 -13.20 1.99
N GLU A 109 -13.37 -13.52 3.21
CA GLU A 109 -14.06 -12.57 4.07
C GLU A 109 -13.12 -11.51 4.63
N GLU A 110 -13.66 -10.30 4.77
CA GLU A 110 -12.94 -9.13 5.20
C GLU A 110 -13.43 -8.66 6.56
N CYS A 111 -12.48 -8.25 7.41
CA CYS A 111 -12.76 -7.56 8.65
C CYS A 111 -12.30 -6.11 8.54
N GLU A 112 -13.20 -5.19 8.81
CA GLU A 112 -12.94 -3.76 8.89
C GLU A 112 -12.11 -3.47 10.14
N LEU A 113 -11.05 -2.67 9.98
CA LEU A 113 -10.13 -2.28 11.03
C LEU A 113 -10.41 -0.86 11.45
N SER A 114 -10.28 -0.59 12.74
CA SER A 114 -10.36 0.75 13.29
C SER A 114 -9.40 0.93 14.45
N CYS A 115 -9.06 2.18 14.73
CA CYS A 115 -8.36 2.53 15.95
C CYS A 115 -9.35 2.85 17.06
N ARG A 116 -9.00 2.51 18.30
CA ARG A 116 -9.79 2.89 19.49
C ARG A 116 -9.92 4.41 19.63
N GLU A 117 -8.89 5.12 19.21
CA GLU A 117 -8.87 6.58 19.15
C GLU A 117 -9.29 7.02 17.75
N GLY A 118 -10.36 7.82 17.66
CA GLY A 118 -11.04 8.11 16.39
C GLY A 118 -10.21 8.91 15.38
N ASN A 119 -9.21 9.68 15.83
CA ASN A 119 -8.33 10.44 14.97
C ASN A 119 -7.10 9.63 14.49
N ASN A 120 -6.99 8.37 14.89
CA ASN A 120 -5.87 7.51 14.49
C ASN A 120 -6.24 6.66 13.28
N GLU A 121 -5.23 6.37 12.47
CA GLU A 121 -5.36 5.56 11.27
C GLU A 121 -4.58 4.25 11.42
N VAL A 122 -5.14 3.18 10.86
CA VAL A 122 -4.51 1.86 10.85
C VAL A 122 -3.52 1.78 9.69
N VAL A 123 -2.29 1.40 9.99
CA VAL A 123 -1.19 1.29 9.02
C VAL A 123 -0.42 -0.01 9.20
N ILE A 124 0.31 -0.42 8.15
CA ILE A 124 1.32 -1.49 8.25
C ILE A 124 2.66 -0.87 8.62
N LEU A 125 3.25 -1.34 9.72
CA LEU A 125 4.64 -1.04 10.07
C LEU A 125 5.48 -2.32 10.01
N PRO A 126 6.65 -2.31 9.37
CA PRO A 126 7.60 -3.39 9.49
C PRO A 126 8.08 -3.55 10.94
N SER A 127 8.54 -4.74 11.32
CA SER A 127 8.93 -5.05 12.71
C SER A 127 10.06 -4.18 13.29
N ASN A 128 10.81 -3.47 12.44
CA ASN A 128 11.86 -2.53 12.86
C ASN A 128 11.37 -1.09 13.07
N MET A 129 10.07 -0.81 12.89
CA MET A 129 9.48 0.51 13.03
C MET A 129 8.47 0.55 14.18
N THR A 130 8.32 1.74 14.76
CA THR A 130 7.32 2.03 15.80
C THR A 130 6.46 3.21 15.38
N ALA A 131 5.23 3.28 15.92
CA ALA A 131 4.35 4.44 15.73
C ALA A 131 5.05 5.77 16.11
N LYS A 132 5.88 5.75 17.16
CA LYS A 132 6.69 6.89 17.60
C LYS A 132 7.74 7.30 16.57
N SER A 133 8.45 6.34 15.97
CA SER A 133 9.43 6.64 14.92
C SER A 133 8.78 7.25 13.69
N VAL A 134 7.61 6.74 13.27
CA VAL A 134 6.85 7.30 12.13
C VAL A 134 6.42 8.73 12.39
N TYR A 135 6.01 9.06 13.61
CA TYR A 135 5.65 10.44 13.97
C TYR A 135 6.85 11.38 13.98
N LYS A 136 8.01 10.92 14.47
CA LYS A 136 9.24 11.72 14.53
C LYS A 136 9.88 11.92 13.15
N GLU A 137 9.84 10.89 12.31
CA GLU A 137 10.44 10.87 10.98
C GLU A 137 9.42 11.32 9.94
N HIS A 138 9.35 12.64 9.73
CA HIS A 138 8.35 13.28 8.87
C HIS A 138 8.36 12.83 7.40
N TRP A 139 9.38 12.10 6.93
CA TRP A 139 9.44 11.54 5.58
C TRP A 139 8.83 10.13 5.47
N ARG A 140 8.43 9.50 6.58
CA ARG A 140 7.80 8.17 6.55
C ARG A 140 6.35 8.27 6.08
N ASN A 141 6.00 7.42 5.11
CA ASN A 141 4.65 7.31 4.56
C ASN A 141 4.18 5.84 4.59
N PRO A 142 3.82 5.29 5.76
CA PRO A 142 3.35 3.91 5.87
C PRO A 142 1.99 3.75 5.18
N GLN A 143 1.73 2.56 4.61
CA GLN A 143 0.48 2.28 3.91
C GLN A 143 -0.70 2.21 4.88
N LYS A 144 -1.76 2.96 4.56
CA LYS A 144 -3.06 2.93 5.25
C LYS A 144 -3.80 1.64 4.92
N ILE A 145 -4.32 0.94 5.93
CA ILE A 145 -5.08 -0.29 5.76
C ILE A 145 -6.47 -0.13 6.38
N LYS A 146 -7.49 -0.50 5.62
CA LYS A 146 -8.88 -0.48 6.08
C LYS A 146 -9.39 -1.85 6.50
N ASN A 147 -8.94 -2.90 5.83
CA ASN A 147 -9.43 -4.26 6.05
C ASN A 147 -8.29 -5.27 6.12
N ILE A 148 -8.50 -6.35 6.86
CA ILE A 148 -7.78 -7.62 6.68
C ILE A 148 -8.69 -8.63 5.98
N VAL A 149 -8.12 -9.50 5.16
CA VAL A 149 -8.84 -10.57 4.46
C VAL A 149 -8.37 -11.94 4.93
N CYS A 150 -9.29 -12.88 5.09
CA CYS A 150 -8.96 -14.27 5.33
C CYS A 150 -8.47 -14.92 4.03
N THR A 151 -7.21 -15.30 3.97
CA THR A 151 -6.60 -15.90 2.77
C THR A 151 -7.00 -17.37 2.60
N MET A 152 -6.77 -17.91 1.41
CA MET A 152 -6.93 -19.33 1.09
C MET A 152 -6.07 -20.24 1.99
N LYS A 153 -5.00 -19.70 2.59
CA LYS A 153 -4.15 -20.39 3.58
C LYS A 153 -4.69 -20.33 5.01
N LEU A 154 -5.92 -19.87 5.21
CA LEU A 154 -6.55 -19.69 6.52
C LEU A 154 -5.72 -18.77 7.45
N LYS A 155 -5.09 -17.76 6.86
CA LYS A 155 -4.35 -16.70 7.57
C LYS A 155 -4.90 -15.33 7.19
N TRP A 156 -4.89 -14.40 8.13
CA TRP A 156 -5.24 -13.00 7.87
C TRP A 156 -4.13 -12.30 7.08
N TYR A 157 -4.52 -11.52 6.08
CA TYR A 157 -3.62 -10.63 5.35
C TYR A 157 -4.18 -9.19 5.30
N PRO A 158 -3.35 -8.17 5.56
CA PRO A 158 -2.02 -8.26 6.16
C PRO A 158 -2.03 -8.97 7.53
N SER A 159 -0.87 -9.47 7.95
CA SER A 159 -0.76 -10.15 9.25
C SER A 159 -1.13 -9.17 10.38
N PRO A 160 -2.02 -9.53 11.31
CA PRO A 160 -2.46 -8.63 12.38
C PRO A 160 -1.32 -8.08 13.25
N GLU A 161 -0.21 -8.81 13.36
CA GLU A 161 0.98 -8.42 14.13
C GLU A 161 1.74 -7.22 13.54
N LEU A 162 1.52 -6.91 12.25
CA LEU A 162 2.16 -5.79 11.56
C LEU A 162 1.31 -4.52 11.59
N LEU A 163 0.10 -4.61 12.14
CA LEU A 163 -0.86 -3.52 12.16
C LEU A 163 -0.62 -2.64 13.38
N HIS A 164 -0.60 -1.33 13.14
CA HIS A 164 -0.49 -0.33 14.19
C HIS A 164 -1.46 0.83 13.94
N CYS A 165 -1.89 1.47 15.03
CA CYS A 165 -2.52 2.77 14.97
C CYS A 165 -1.46 3.87 15.06
N ILE A 166 -1.51 4.82 14.15
CA ILE A 166 -0.74 6.06 14.24
C ILE A 166 -1.68 7.25 14.23
N LYS A 167 -1.24 8.40 14.74
CA LYS A 167 -2.00 9.65 14.61
C LYS A 167 -2.31 9.89 13.13
N GLY A 168 -3.59 10.12 12.80
CA GLY A 168 -4.07 10.44 11.46
C GLY A 168 -3.75 11.86 11.04
N CYS A 169 -4.29 12.26 9.89
CA CYS A 169 -4.20 13.64 9.41
C CYS A 169 -5.41 14.45 9.89
N GLU A 170 -5.20 15.73 10.17
CA GLU A 170 -6.29 16.65 10.51
C GLU A 170 -6.96 17.20 9.24
N ASN A 171 -8.19 17.68 9.36
CA ASN A 171 -9.04 18.04 8.20
C ASN A 171 -8.61 19.32 7.45
N PHE A 172 -7.52 19.95 7.87
CA PHE A 172 -7.06 21.28 7.43
C PHE A 172 -5.95 21.24 6.37
N MET A 173 -5.60 20.05 5.86
CA MET A 173 -4.61 19.95 4.78
C MET A 173 -4.96 20.81 3.56
N GLY A 174 -4.03 21.65 3.10
CA GLY A 174 -4.20 22.45 1.89
C GLY A 174 -5.07 23.71 2.08
N ASP A 175 -5.23 24.19 3.32
CA ASP A 175 -6.01 25.36 3.69
C ASP A 175 -5.23 26.70 3.67
N ASN A 176 -3.96 26.66 3.25
CA ASN A 176 -2.97 27.76 3.21
C ASN A 176 -2.33 28.13 4.55
N TYR A 177 -2.61 27.38 5.61
CA TYR A 177 -1.87 27.43 6.87
C TYR A 177 -0.98 26.20 6.95
N CYS A 178 0.24 26.39 7.45
CA CYS A 178 1.16 25.30 7.68
C CYS A 178 0.86 24.66 9.04
N ASP A 179 0.09 23.58 9.03
CA ASP A 179 -0.24 22.73 10.16
C ASP A 179 0.92 21.79 10.48
N ALA A 180 1.58 22.02 11.61
CA ALA A 180 2.69 21.20 12.10
C ALA A 180 2.39 19.68 12.11
N ILE A 181 1.13 19.32 12.41
CA ILE A 181 0.67 17.93 12.56
C ILE A 181 0.52 17.23 11.19
N ASN A 182 0.16 18.00 10.16
CA ASN A 182 0.01 17.51 8.79
C ASN A 182 1.30 17.65 7.97
N ASN A 183 2.28 18.43 8.44
CA ASN A 183 3.57 18.64 7.77
C ASN A 183 4.52 17.41 7.84
N ARG A 184 4.06 16.29 7.28
CA ARG A 184 4.74 14.99 7.17
C ARG A 184 4.21 14.22 5.96
N ALA A 185 5.00 13.29 5.43
CA ALA A 185 4.70 12.52 4.23
C ALA A 185 3.38 11.73 4.33
N PHE A 186 3.06 11.17 5.50
CA PHE A 186 1.79 10.47 5.74
C PHE A 186 0.54 11.35 5.51
N CYS A 187 0.70 12.67 5.66
CA CYS A 187 -0.32 13.69 5.45
C CYS A 187 0.03 14.61 4.27
N ASN A 188 0.81 14.10 3.31
CA ASN A 188 1.19 14.79 2.08
C ASN A 188 1.79 16.19 2.32
N TYR A 189 2.58 16.34 3.39
CA TYR A 189 3.21 17.61 3.76
C TYR A 189 2.22 18.78 3.82
N ASP A 190 1.07 18.52 4.43
CA ASP A 190 0.00 19.50 4.62
C ASP A 190 -0.54 20.09 3.31
N GLY A 191 -0.57 19.27 2.26
CA GLY A 191 -0.97 19.74 0.92
C GLY A 191 -0.01 20.76 0.30
N GLY A 192 1.18 20.94 0.89
CA GLY A 192 2.21 21.88 0.45
C GLY A 192 2.14 23.26 1.12
N ASP A 193 1.36 23.46 2.18
CA ASP A 193 1.20 24.79 2.79
C ASP A 193 2.42 25.25 3.60
N CYS A 194 3.30 24.32 3.95
CA CYS A 194 4.53 24.59 4.70
C CYS A 194 5.75 24.99 3.85
N CYS A 195 5.61 25.02 2.52
CA CYS A 195 6.68 25.46 1.61
C CYS A 195 6.20 26.65 0.78
N GLN A 196 7.05 27.67 0.65
CA GLN A 196 6.73 28.89 -0.09
C GLN A 196 6.48 28.61 -1.58
N SER A 197 7.18 27.64 -2.16
CA SER A 197 7.06 27.28 -3.56
C SER A 197 5.74 26.59 -3.90
N THR A 198 5.20 25.79 -2.97
CA THR A 198 3.99 24.98 -3.18
C THR A 198 2.72 25.64 -2.63
N VAL A 199 2.80 26.44 -1.56
CA VAL A 199 1.65 27.15 -0.99
C VAL A 199 1.08 28.15 -2.02
N LYS A 200 -0.25 28.21 -2.13
CA LYS A 200 -0.93 29.03 -3.14
C LYS A 200 -0.70 30.52 -2.94
N THR A 201 -0.59 30.95 -1.68
CA THR A 201 -0.40 32.36 -1.28
C THR A 201 1.02 32.87 -1.49
N LYS A 202 1.98 31.99 -1.80
CA LYS A 202 3.44 32.28 -1.81
C LYS A 202 3.98 32.83 -0.50
N LYS A 203 3.25 32.64 0.60
CA LYS A 203 3.62 33.03 1.95
C LYS A 203 3.18 31.95 2.92
N VAL A 204 4.14 31.33 3.60
CA VAL A 204 3.88 30.34 4.65
C VAL A 204 3.30 31.04 5.88
N ILE A 205 2.17 30.54 6.39
CA ILE A 205 1.52 31.04 7.60
C ILE A 205 1.47 29.87 8.60
N PRO A 206 2.27 29.88 9.68
CA PRO A 206 2.32 28.75 10.61
C PRO A 206 1.02 28.60 11.43
N PHE A 207 0.60 27.35 11.65
CA PHE A 207 -0.44 26.99 12.59
C PHE A 207 0.03 25.84 13.52
N PRO A 208 -0.08 26.04 14.86
CA PRO A 208 -0.46 27.27 15.55
C PRO A 208 0.55 28.40 15.29
N THR A 209 0.18 29.67 15.57
CA THR A 209 1.06 30.85 15.32
C THR A 209 2.43 30.74 15.99
N ALA A 210 2.55 29.97 17.07
CA ALA A 210 3.79 29.73 17.79
C ALA A 210 4.66 28.60 17.19
N CYS A 211 4.24 27.97 16.10
CA CYS A 211 4.97 26.88 15.48
C CYS A 211 6.34 27.34 14.93
N ASP A 212 7.37 26.55 15.20
CA ASP A 212 8.74 26.84 14.78
C ASP A 212 8.90 26.61 13.27
N THR A 213 9.09 27.69 12.52
CA THR A 213 9.31 27.67 11.05
C THR A 213 10.67 27.08 10.65
N ARG A 214 11.56 26.82 11.62
CA ARG A 214 12.83 26.11 11.39
C ARG A 214 12.76 24.63 11.75
N ASN A 215 11.64 24.17 12.32
CA ASN A 215 11.46 22.79 12.73
C ASN A 215 10.09 22.25 12.31
N GLU A 216 9.06 22.40 13.15
CA GLU A 216 7.74 21.79 12.95
C GLU A 216 7.01 22.33 11.72
N CYS A 217 7.13 23.64 11.48
CA CYS A 217 6.57 24.34 10.31
C CYS A 217 7.64 24.71 9.28
N SER A 218 8.75 23.97 9.25
CA SER A 218 9.74 24.09 8.18
C SER A 218 9.23 23.44 6.88
N CYS A 219 9.79 23.85 5.75
CA CYS A 219 9.48 23.21 4.47
C CYS A 219 10.07 21.80 4.41
N ARG A 220 9.22 20.77 4.52
CA ARG A 220 9.63 19.35 4.58
C ARG A 220 9.31 18.54 3.33
N ASP A 221 8.56 19.11 2.39
CA ASP A 221 8.20 18.43 1.14
C ASP A 221 9.45 18.27 0.27
N PRO A 222 9.91 17.03 0.00
CA PRO A 222 11.10 16.80 -0.84
C PRO A 222 10.89 17.24 -2.29
N ASN A 223 9.65 17.42 -2.74
CA ASN A 223 9.32 17.89 -4.07
C ASN A 223 9.23 19.42 -4.16
N ALA A 224 9.27 20.13 -3.05
CA ALA A 224 9.27 21.59 -3.03
C ALA A 224 10.61 22.14 -3.56
N ILE A 225 10.58 23.29 -4.22
CA ILE A 225 11.78 23.88 -4.86
C ILE A 225 12.89 24.13 -3.82
N GLU A 226 12.52 24.50 -2.60
CA GLU A 226 13.42 24.72 -1.45
C GLU A 226 14.25 23.49 -1.08
N ASN A 227 13.77 22.29 -1.42
CA ASN A 227 14.40 21.01 -1.09
C ASN A 227 14.92 20.26 -2.32
N ARG A 228 14.71 20.77 -3.53
CA ARG A 228 15.35 20.22 -4.73
C ARG A 228 16.79 20.70 -4.75
N ASN A 229 17.75 19.77 -4.59
CA ASN A 229 19.17 20.08 -4.71
C ASN A 229 19.43 20.94 -5.96
N GLU A 230 20.01 22.11 -5.74
CA GLU A 230 20.41 23.04 -6.78
C GLU A 230 21.49 22.40 -7.66
N GLU A 231 21.14 21.98 -8.88
CA GLU A 231 22.10 21.98 -9.98
C GLU A 231 22.05 23.27 -10.81
N HIS A 232 21.22 24.27 -10.48
CA HIS A 232 21.13 25.49 -11.28
C HIS A 232 20.85 26.78 -10.49
N VAL A 233 21.61 27.03 -9.42
CA VAL A 233 21.81 28.39 -8.91
C VAL A 233 23.25 28.83 -9.20
N HIS A 234 23.60 28.88 -10.48
CA HIS A 234 24.69 29.71 -10.98
C HIS A 234 24.52 29.96 -12.49
N SER A 235 23.74 30.98 -12.82
CA SER A 235 23.73 31.78 -14.07
C SER A 235 22.41 32.55 -14.09
N LEU A 236 22.29 33.88 -14.05
CA LEU A 236 23.14 35.04 -14.29
C LEU A 236 22.47 36.19 -13.46
N GLY A 237 23.17 37.18 -12.91
CA GLY A 237 24.30 37.90 -13.51
C GLY A 237 23.75 38.99 -14.41
#